data_AF-A0A416ZFN9-F1
#
_entry.id   AF-A0A416ZFN9-F1
#
_cell.length_a   1.000
_cell.length_b   1.000
_cell.length_c   1.000
_cell.angle_alpha   90.00
_cell.angle_beta   90.00
_cell.angle_gamma   90.00
#
_symmetry.space_group_name_H-M   'P 1'
#
loop_
_entity.id
_entity.type
_entity.pdbx_description
1 polymer ?
#
loop_
_entity_poly.entity_id
_entity_poly.type
_entity_poly.pdbx_seq_one_letter_code
_entity_poly.pdbx_strand_id
1 'polypeptide(L)'
;MPIVTPRQAGIYVRRSRESQGLTRARLAAAAGVSERLLASLELGDATGIRLDKLLAVFGALGIGLAAQGDDIGRNVIATGEKQNHAINPSTSSSPIIQARNRTRAAQRRPRTDTSKSPADYDSVFDDFLKHQGIDDVATSFVARR
;
A
#
# COMPACT_ATOMS: atom_id res chain seq x y z
N MET A 1 21.53 8.63 4.97
CA MET A 1 21.75 7.17 4.94
C MET A 1 20.81 6.59 3.89
N PRO A 2 21.27 5.68 3.01
CA PRO A 2 20.36 5.01 2.07
C PRO A 2 19.36 4.12 2.82
N ILE A 3 18.11 4.14 2.40
CA ILE A 3 17.07 3.22 2.86
C ILE A 3 17.02 2.06 1.85
N VAL A 4 17.49 0.89 2.27
CA VAL A 4 17.52 -0.36 1.48
C VAL A 4 16.56 -1.41 2.02
N THR A 5 15.94 -1.19 3.18
CA THR A 5 14.91 -2.06 3.75
C THR A 5 13.75 -1.26 4.36
N PRO A 6 12.51 -1.79 4.38
CA PRO A 6 11.37 -1.14 5.05
C PRO A 6 11.62 -0.87 6.55
N ARG A 7 12.37 -1.74 7.23
CA ARG A 7 12.74 -1.59 8.64
C ARG A 7 13.53 -0.29 8.91
N GLN A 8 14.41 0.11 8.00
CA GLN A 8 15.16 1.36 8.15
C GLN A 8 14.25 2.59 8.11
N ALA A 9 13.25 2.62 7.23
CA ALA A 9 12.24 3.68 7.21
C ALA A 9 11.48 3.74 8.55
N GLY A 10 11.09 2.59 9.09
CA GLY A 10 10.44 2.47 10.40
C GLY A 10 11.23 3.08 11.56
N ILE A 11 12.54 2.83 11.59
CA ILE A 11 13.45 3.40 12.61
C ILE A 11 13.47 4.93 12.53
N TYR A 12 13.51 5.50 11.32
CA TYR A 12 13.47 6.95 11.14
C TYR A 12 12.15 7.56 11.62
N VAL A 13 11.03 6.93 11.27
CA VAL A 13 9.69 7.35 11.72
C VAL A 13 9.63 7.36 13.24
N ARG A 14 10.02 6.28 13.90
CA ARG A 14 9.99 6.16 15.36
C ARG A 14 10.83 7.25 16.03
N ARG A 15 12.09 7.40 15.60
CA ARG A 15 13.01 8.39 16.19
C ARG A 15 12.52 9.82 16.02
N SER A 16 12.03 10.17 14.84
CA SER A 16 11.48 11.51 14.59
C SER A 16 10.20 11.78 15.36
N ARG A 17 9.34 10.77 15.50
CA ARG A 17 8.13 10.89 16.31
C ARG A 17 8.48 11.12 17.79
N GLU A 18 9.40 10.33 18.33
CA GLU A 18 9.85 10.42 19.73
C GLU A 18 10.57 11.75 20.01
N SER A 19 11.41 12.23 19.09
CA SER A 19 12.10 13.52 19.25
C SER A 19 11.14 14.73 19.22
N GLN A 20 9.99 14.60 18.56
CA GLN A 20 8.92 15.61 18.53
C GLN A 20 7.91 15.44 19.68
N GLY A 21 8.06 14.44 20.56
CA GLY A 21 7.12 14.17 21.65
C GLY A 21 5.73 13.72 21.19
N LEU A 22 5.61 13.21 19.96
CA LEU A 22 4.33 12.80 19.38
C LEU A 22 3.94 11.40 19.84
N THR A 23 2.67 11.22 20.23
CA THR A 23 2.10 9.88 20.41
C THR A 23 1.88 9.21 19.05
N ARG A 24 1.85 7.87 19.05
CA ARG A 24 1.61 7.11 17.82
C ARG A 24 0.23 7.39 17.23
N ALA A 25 -0.81 7.42 18.07
CA ALA A 25 -2.16 7.84 17.69
C ALA A 25 -2.19 9.22 17.00
N ARG A 26 -1.48 10.22 17.54
CA ARG A 26 -1.47 11.59 16.97
C ARG A 26 -0.81 11.63 15.60
N LEU A 27 0.33 10.95 15.43
CA LEU A 27 0.98 10.86 14.13
C LEU A 27 0.12 10.09 13.11
N ALA A 28 -0.49 8.98 13.54
CA ALA A 28 -1.34 8.17 12.67
C ALA A 28 -2.54 8.98 12.14
N ALA A 29 -3.20 9.75 13.02
CA ALA A 29 -4.28 10.65 12.66
C ALA A 29 -3.83 11.72 11.65
N ALA A 30 -2.68 12.38 11.90
CA ALA A 30 -2.14 13.39 11.00
C ALA A 30 -1.77 12.83 9.60
N ALA A 31 -1.29 11.59 9.54
CA ALA A 31 -0.89 10.93 8.30
C ALA A 31 -2.05 10.20 7.58
N GLY A 32 -3.26 10.15 8.17
CA GLY A 32 -4.39 9.41 7.59
C GLY A 32 -4.13 7.90 7.48
N VAL A 33 -3.47 7.33 8.50
CA VAL A 33 -3.16 5.90 8.60
C VAL A 33 -3.68 5.32 9.90
N SER A 34 -3.84 3.99 9.97
CA SER A 34 -4.19 3.34 11.23
C SER A 34 -3.00 3.31 12.18
N GLU A 35 -3.25 3.41 13.48
CA GLU A 35 -2.21 3.29 14.50
C GLU A 35 -1.51 1.93 14.45
N ARG A 36 -2.25 0.86 14.11
CA ARG A 36 -1.69 -0.48 13.85
C ARG A 36 -0.68 -0.47 12.71
N LEU A 37 -1.00 0.18 11.57
CA LEU A 37 -0.07 0.27 10.44
C LEU A 37 1.20 1.03 10.86
N LEU A 38 1.04 2.13 11.59
CA LEU A 38 2.18 2.91 12.09
C LEU A 38 3.04 2.10 13.08
N ALA A 39 2.42 1.28 13.94
CA ALA A 39 3.14 0.40 14.85
C ALA A 39 3.94 -0.67 14.09
N SER A 40 3.33 -1.34 13.11
CA SER A 40 4.02 -2.31 12.24
C SER A 40 5.15 -1.66 11.44
N LEU A 41 4.98 -0.41 10.98
CA LEU A 41 6.04 0.34 10.31
C LEU A 41 7.22 0.58 11.25
N GLU A 42 6.99 1.11 12.45
CA GLU A 42 8.05 1.38 13.43
C GLU A 42 8.77 0.10 13.90
N LEU A 43 8.10 -1.05 13.89
CA LEU A 43 8.69 -2.36 14.18
C LEU A 43 9.42 -2.98 12.98
N GLY A 44 9.19 -2.47 11.77
CA GLY A 44 9.77 -2.97 10.52
C GLY A 44 9.01 -4.15 9.89
N ASP A 45 7.79 -4.42 10.33
CA ASP A 45 6.95 -5.54 9.87
C ASP A 45 6.03 -5.16 8.71
N ALA A 46 5.97 -3.87 8.36
CA ALA A 46 5.19 -3.36 7.23
C ALA A 46 5.93 -3.56 5.89
N THR A 47 6.31 -4.80 5.55
CA THR A 47 7.13 -5.13 4.36
C THR A 47 6.47 -4.79 3.02
N GLY A 48 5.14 -4.67 2.99
CA GLY A 48 4.34 -4.27 1.81
C GLY A 48 3.65 -2.91 1.95
N ILE A 49 4.17 -2.00 2.79
CA ILE A 49 3.57 -0.67 2.92
C ILE A 49 3.58 0.04 1.56
N ARG A 50 2.43 0.59 1.17
CA ARG A 50 2.33 1.37 -0.06
C ARG A 50 3.14 2.67 0.06
N LEU A 51 3.78 3.07 -1.04
CA LEU A 51 4.60 4.29 -1.08
C LEU A 51 3.79 5.54 -0.68
N ASP A 52 2.53 5.68 -1.11
CA ASP A 52 1.68 6.82 -0.73
C ASP A 52 1.47 6.92 0.78
N LYS A 53 1.32 5.79 1.48
CA LYS A 53 1.15 5.74 2.93
C LYS A 53 2.44 6.09 3.65
N LEU A 54 3.57 5.61 3.13
CA LEU A 54 4.88 5.96 3.68
C LEU A 54 5.15 7.48 3.53
N LEU A 55 4.88 8.04 2.35
CA LEU A 55 5.06 9.46 2.08
C LEU A 55 4.11 10.33 2.92
N ALA A 56 2.88 9.89 3.20
CA ALA A 56 1.97 10.60 4.10
C ALA A 56 2.52 10.67 5.53
N VAL A 57 3.11 9.59 6.04
CA VAL A 57 3.76 9.57 7.37
C VAL A 57 4.98 10.49 7.40
N PHE A 58 5.80 10.47 6.35
CA PHE A 58 6.94 11.38 6.23
C PHE A 58 6.52 12.85 6.16
N GLY A 59 5.47 13.16 5.39
CA GLY A 59 4.89 14.50 5.32
C GLY A 59 4.38 14.99 6.67
N ALA A 60 3.70 14.12 7.43
CA ALA A 60 3.23 14.46 8.79
C ALA A 60 4.37 14.70 9.79
N LEU A 61 5.57 14.16 9.54
CA LEU A 61 6.77 14.40 10.34
C LEU A 61 7.63 15.56 9.82
N GLY A 62 7.32 16.11 8.64
CA GLY A 62 8.14 17.13 7.98
C GLY A 62 9.45 16.60 7.38
N ILE A 63 9.51 15.32 7.03
CA ILE A 63 10.72 14.68 6.46
C ILE A 63 10.51 14.42 4.96
N GLY A 64 11.55 14.65 4.16
CA GLY A 64 11.56 14.34 2.72
C GLY A 64 12.15 12.95 2.41
N LEU A 65 11.68 12.35 1.31
CA LEU A 65 12.31 11.20 0.67
C LEU A 65 12.95 11.65 -0.64
N ALA A 66 14.23 11.36 -0.84
CA ALA A 66 14.96 11.72 -2.05
C ALA A 66 15.49 10.46 -2.75
N ALA A 67 15.45 10.47 -4.08
CA ALA A 67 16.13 9.48 -4.92
C ALA A 67 17.53 10.01 -5.26
N GLN A 68 18.54 9.15 -5.11
CA GLN A 68 19.92 9.45 -5.48
C GLN A 68 20.35 8.48 -6.59
N GLY A 69 21.03 9.02 -7.60
CA GLY A 69 21.62 8.27 -8.69
C GLY A 69 22.54 9.18 -9.48
N ASP A 70 23.67 8.62 -9.92
CA ASP A 70 24.76 9.41 -10.53
C ASP A 70 24.37 10.02 -11.88
N ASP A 71 23.23 9.61 -12.44
CA ASP A 71 22.71 9.96 -13.77
C ASP A 71 21.33 10.62 -13.76
N ILE A 72 20.75 10.92 -12.59
CA ILE A 72 19.42 11.53 -12.49
C ILE A 72 19.52 13.00 -12.96
N GLY A 73 19.39 13.23 -14.27
CA GLY A 73 19.55 14.54 -14.92
C GLY A 73 20.61 14.60 -16.02
N ARG A 74 21.36 13.52 -16.30
CA ARG A 74 22.35 13.47 -17.39
C ARG A 74 21.77 13.30 -18.80
N ASN A 75 20.49 13.62 -19.00
CA ASN A 75 19.96 13.83 -20.35
C ASN A 75 20.30 15.25 -20.82
N VAL A 76 21.60 15.55 -20.85
CA VAL A 76 22.12 16.71 -21.57
C VAL A 76 22.05 16.34 -23.03
N ILE A 77 20.91 16.68 -23.64
CA ILE A 77 20.83 17.32 -24.96
C ILE A 77 22.14 17.15 -25.76
N ALA A 78 22.33 15.99 -26.39
CA ALA A 78 23.28 15.84 -27.48
C ALA A 78 22.70 16.55 -28.73
N THR A 79 22.44 17.86 -28.63
CA THR A 79 22.18 18.71 -29.79
C THR A 79 23.52 18.98 -30.44
N GLY A 80 23.95 18.05 -31.27
CA GLY A 80 25.16 18.15 -32.07
C GLY A 80 25.08 17.41 -33.40
N GLU A 81 23.98 16.73 -33.73
CA GLU A 81 23.84 16.05 -35.02
C GLU A 81 22.85 16.79 -35.93
N LYS A 82 23.43 17.44 -36.94
CA LYS A 82 22.75 18.03 -38.09
C LYS A 82 21.91 16.97 -38.80
N GLN A 83 20.61 16.91 -38.49
CA GLN A 83 19.65 16.23 -39.36
C GLN A 83 19.05 17.27 -40.30
N ASN A 84 19.68 17.40 -41.47
CA ASN A 84 19.19 18.19 -42.58
C ASN A 84 17.77 17.73 -42.94
N HIS A 85 16.79 18.60 -42.70
CA HIS A 85 15.40 18.38 -43.09
C HIS A 85 15.30 18.54 -44.62
N ALA A 86 15.50 17.46 -45.36
CA ALA A 86 15.17 17.40 -46.78
C ALA A 86 13.65 17.29 -46.92
N ILE A 87 13.03 18.40 -47.29
CA ILE A 87 11.61 18.49 -47.66
C ILE A 87 11.42 17.69 -48.95
N ASN A 88 10.78 16.53 -48.87
CA ASN A 88 10.24 15.84 -50.05
C ASN A 88 8.72 16.05 -50.08
N PRO A 89 8.17 16.80 -51.05
CA PRO A 89 6.73 16.93 -51.21
C PRO A 89 6.25 15.91 -52.25
N SER A 90 5.46 14.91 -51.86
CA SER A 90 4.54 14.26 -52.80
C SER A 90 3.63 13.23 -52.12
N THR A 91 2.31 13.46 -52.24
CA THR A 91 1.22 12.49 -52.50
C THR A 91 1.02 11.32 -51.52
N SER A 92 -0.18 10.86 -51.14
CA SER A 92 -1.58 11.25 -51.33
C SER A 92 -2.39 10.11 -50.68
N SER A 93 -3.50 10.45 -50.02
CA SER A 93 -4.74 9.64 -49.97
C SER A 93 -4.72 8.26 -49.29
N SER A 94 -5.30 8.23 -48.06
CA SER A 94 -6.42 7.39 -47.55
C SER A 94 -6.55 5.89 -47.92
N PRO A 95 -7.20 5.00 -47.11
CA PRO A 95 -8.23 5.31 -46.11
C PRO A 95 -8.19 4.54 -44.76
N ILE A 96 -9.06 5.02 -43.89
CA ILE A 96 -9.63 4.38 -42.68
C ILE A 96 -10.16 2.97 -43.01
N ILE A 97 -9.76 1.97 -42.22
CA ILE A 97 -10.45 0.67 -42.15
C ILE A 97 -10.93 0.45 -40.71
N GLN A 98 -12.26 0.45 -40.60
CA GLN A 98 -13.07 0.01 -39.46
C GLN A 98 -13.05 -1.52 -39.29
N ALA A 99 -13.60 -1.94 -38.14
CA ALA A 99 -14.15 -3.28 -37.82
C ALA A 99 -13.14 -4.24 -37.16
N ARG A 100 -13.47 -4.99 -36.09
CA ARG A 100 -14.77 -5.47 -35.61
C ARG A 100 -14.63 -5.94 -34.14
N ASN A 101 -15.70 -5.71 -33.37
CA ASN A 101 -15.98 -6.38 -32.11
C ASN A 101 -15.74 -7.89 -32.16
N ARG A 102 -15.03 -8.41 -31.16
CA ARG A 102 -15.21 -9.79 -30.70
C ARG A 102 -15.46 -9.79 -29.20
N THR A 103 -16.75 -9.77 -28.88
CA THR A 103 -17.32 -10.29 -27.66
C THR A 103 -16.79 -11.70 -27.41
N ARG A 104 -16.06 -11.88 -26.31
CA ARG A 104 -16.01 -13.17 -25.60
C ARG A 104 -16.56 -12.96 -24.20
N ALA A 105 -17.84 -13.26 -24.10
CA ALA A 105 -18.48 -13.64 -22.87
C ALA A 105 -17.78 -14.87 -22.26
N ALA A 106 -18.02 -15.06 -20.95
CA ALA A 106 -17.59 -16.17 -20.08
C ALA A 106 -16.22 -15.93 -19.41
N GLN A 107 -16.05 -16.01 -18.08
CA GLN A 107 -16.89 -16.54 -17.01
C GLN A 107 -16.82 -15.60 -15.78
N ARG A 108 -17.99 -15.19 -15.28
CA ARG A 108 -18.13 -14.66 -13.91
C ARG A 108 -17.94 -15.84 -12.97
N ARG A 109 -16.88 -15.83 -12.16
CA ARG A 109 -16.75 -16.76 -11.03
C ARG A 109 -17.84 -16.43 -9.99
N PRO A 110 -18.55 -17.42 -9.44
CA PRO A 110 -19.52 -17.17 -8.38
C PRO A 110 -18.79 -16.59 -7.16
N ARG A 111 -19.34 -15.51 -6.61
CA ARG A 111 -18.96 -14.99 -5.30
C ARG A 111 -19.34 -16.05 -4.28
N THR A 112 -18.38 -16.57 -3.53
CA THR A 112 -18.68 -17.33 -2.31
C THR A 112 -19.19 -16.33 -1.29
N ASP A 113 -20.51 -16.27 -1.16
CA ASP A 113 -21.18 -15.60 -0.07
C ASP A 113 -20.80 -16.33 1.22
N THR A 114 -19.92 -15.73 2.03
CA THR A 114 -19.60 -16.24 3.36
C THR A 114 -20.36 -15.40 4.37
N SER A 115 -21.69 -15.40 4.27
CA SER A 115 -22.55 -15.09 5.40
C SER A 115 -22.49 -16.28 6.37
N LYS A 116 -21.36 -16.44 7.08
CA LYS A 116 -21.34 -17.31 8.26
C LYS A 116 -22.29 -16.67 9.27
N SER A 117 -23.38 -17.38 9.55
CA SER A 117 -24.34 -17.02 10.57
C SER A 117 -23.60 -16.93 11.92
N PRO A 118 -23.88 -15.94 12.78
CA PRO A 118 -23.24 -15.81 14.09
C PRO A 118 -23.27 -17.08 14.96
N ALA A 119 -24.20 -18.01 14.71
CA ALA A 119 -24.32 -19.29 15.41
C ALA A 119 -23.21 -20.31 15.07
N ASP A 120 -22.45 -20.12 13.99
CA ASP A 120 -21.38 -21.06 13.62
C ASP A 120 -20.09 -20.84 14.43
N TYR A 121 -19.92 -19.66 15.06
CA TYR A 121 -18.71 -19.36 15.84
C TYR A 121 -18.65 -20.14 17.15
N ASP A 122 -19.79 -20.41 17.78
CA ASP A 122 -19.84 -21.13 19.06
C ASP A 122 -19.26 -22.55 18.90
N SER A 123 -19.60 -23.26 17.82
CA SER A 123 -19.06 -24.61 17.58
C SER A 123 -17.55 -24.63 17.32
N VAL A 124 -17.01 -23.62 16.63
CA VAL A 124 -15.56 -23.51 16.36
C VAL A 124 -14.81 -23.11 17.62
N PHE A 125 -15.44 -22.28 18.46
CA PHE A 125 -14.88 -21.84 19.73
C PHE A 125 -14.88 -22.98 20.77
N ASP A 126 -15.97 -23.74 20.85
CA ASP A 126 -16.09 -24.92 21.71
C ASP A 126 -15.07 -26.01 21.33
N ASP A 127 -14.83 -26.23 20.03
CA ASP A 127 -13.82 -27.18 19.56
C ASP A 127 -12.39 -26.75 19.93
N PHE A 128 -12.11 -25.43 19.84
CA PHE A 128 -10.84 -24.85 20.26
C PHE A 128 -10.61 -24.99 21.78
N LEU A 129 -11.65 -24.76 22.60
CA LEU A 129 -11.56 -24.86 24.05
C LEU A 129 -11.38 -26.31 24.53
N LYS A 130 -12.07 -27.27 23.89
CA LYS A 130 -11.88 -28.71 24.15
C LYS A 130 -10.45 -29.17 23.89
N HIS A 131 -9.84 -28.68 22.81
CA HIS A 131 -8.44 -29.01 22.50
C HIS A 131 -7.43 -28.38 23.49
N GLN A 132 -7.81 -27.33 24.21
CA GLN A 132 -7.01 -26.71 25.26
C GLN A 132 -7.31 -27.26 26.67
N GLY A 133 -8.24 -28.22 26.80
CA GLY A 133 -8.64 -28.80 28.09
C GLY A 133 -9.36 -27.80 29.01
N ILE A 134 -10.07 -26.82 28.43
CA ILE A 134 -10.86 -25.83 29.16
C ILE A 134 -12.33 -26.21 29.03
N ASP A 135 -12.86 -26.89 30.06
CA ASP A 135 -14.27 -27.25 30.14
C ASP A 135 -15.04 -26.11 30.84
N ASP A 136 -15.87 -25.38 30.08
CA ASP A 136 -16.88 -24.40 30.52
C ASP A 136 -16.41 -23.13 31.27
N VAL A 137 -16.54 -21.97 30.59
CA VAL A 137 -16.84 -20.68 31.26
C VAL A 137 -18.04 -20.04 30.57
N ALA A 138 -19.21 -20.68 30.69
CA ALA A 138 -20.46 -19.95 30.64
C ALA A 138 -20.54 -19.06 31.89
N THR A 139 -20.86 -17.77 31.70
CA THR A 139 -21.12 -16.73 32.71
C THR A 139 -19.96 -15.75 32.98
N SER A 140 -19.90 -14.66 32.21
CA SER A 140 -20.08 -13.29 32.73
C SER A 140 -19.57 -12.23 31.74
N PHE A 141 -20.44 -11.75 30.87
CA PHE A 141 -20.28 -10.40 30.32
C PHE A 141 -21.62 -9.70 30.13
N VAL A 142 -22.44 -9.70 31.19
CA VAL A 142 -23.49 -8.71 31.41
C VAL A 142 -23.34 -8.22 32.84
N ALA A 143 -22.45 -7.24 33.04
CA ALA A 143 -22.51 -6.24 34.11
C ALA A 143 -21.18 -5.47 34.19
N ARG A 144 -21.10 -4.32 33.52
CA ARG A 144 -20.51 -3.11 34.10
C ARG A 144 -21.01 -1.88 33.34
N ARG A 145 -21.54 -0.96 34.15
CA ARG A 145 -22.06 0.39 33.86
C ARG A 145 -21.26 1.15 32.80
#